data_AF-A0A3C0DQG5-F1
#
_entry.id   AF-A0A3C0DQG5-F1
#
_cell.length_a   1.000
_cell.length_b   1.000
_cell.length_c   1.000
_cell.angle_alpha   90.00
_cell.angle_beta   90.00
_cell.angle_gamma   90.00
#
_symmetry.space_group_name_H-M   'P 1'
#
loop_
_entity.id
_entity.type
_entity.pdbx_description
1 polymer ?
#
loop_
_entity_poly.entity_id
_entity_poly.type
_entity_poly.pdbx_seq_one_letter_code
_entity_poly.pdbx_strand_id
1 'polypeptide(L)'
;MLLIGSAFPVFKQLKERYYFSAVNPEWQRLMRLILVLTSSACNLLGQAVDFESQIKPLLSDRCFACHGPDENARKADLHLYSREGAMDVITPGNPDDSELFRRLNTTDQEDLMPPPDSKLALSGEEKELIRRWISEGAEWKEHWAF
;
A
#
# COMPACT_ATOMS: atom_id res chain seq x y z
N MET A 1 71.09 33.34 -23.56
CA MET A 1 71.39 33.67 -22.15
C MET A 1 70.42 32.88 -21.27
N LEU A 2 70.94 31.88 -20.54
CA LEU A 2 70.49 31.25 -19.28
C LEU A 2 68.98 31.15 -19.00
N LEU A 3 68.36 29.95 -19.05
CA LEU A 3 68.22 28.98 -17.93
C LEU A 3 67.56 29.53 -16.67
N ILE A 4 66.29 29.17 -16.42
CA ILE A 4 65.84 28.72 -15.10
C ILE A 4 64.55 27.89 -15.21
N GLY A 5 64.66 26.60 -14.89
CA GLY A 5 63.55 25.78 -14.46
C GLY A 5 63.32 25.90 -12.95
N SER A 6 62.08 25.72 -12.52
CA SER A 6 61.72 25.30 -11.16
C SER A 6 60.46 24.42 -11.33
N ALA A 7 60.60 23.10 -11.23
CA ALA A 7 60.55 22.35 -9.98
C ALA A 7 59.16 22.43 -9.31
N PHE A 8 58.18 21.74 -9.90
CA PHE A 8 57.00 21.23 -9.18
C PHE A 8 56.92 19.72 -9.39
N PRO A 9 57.50 18.88 -8.50
CA PRO A 9 57.37 17.44 -8.65
C PRO A 9 56.52 16.81 -7.53
N VAL A 10 55.64 15.90 -7.98
CA VAL A 10 55.50 14.55 -7.42
C VAL A 10 54.63 14.36 -6.16
N PHE A 11 54.51 15.31 -5.23
CA PHE A 11 53.86 15.00 -3.95
C PHE A 11 52.32 14.80 -4.02
N LYS A 12 51.63 15.42 -4.99
CA LYS A 12 50.16 15.30 -5.12
C LYS A 12 49.71 14.02 -5.81
N GLN A 13 50.51 13.46 -6.72
CA GLN A 13 50.15 12.23 -7.45
C GLN A 13 50.39 10.96 -6.64
N LEU A 14 51.29 10.98 -5.65
CA LEU A 14 51.55 9.79 -4.83
C LEU A 14 50.41 9.49 -3.83
N LYS A 15 49.68 10.50 -3.37
CA LYS A 15 48.58 10.31 -2.39
C LYS A 15 47.36 9.60 -2.99
N GLU A 16 47.01 9.91 -4.23
CA GLU A 16 45.88 9.24 -4.91
C GLU A 16 46.22 7.81 -5.31
N ARG A 17 47.48 7.55 -5.69
CA ARG A 17 47.94 6.19 -6.02
C ARG A 17 48.04 5.28 -4.80
N TYR A 18 48.26 5.83 -3.61
CA TYR A 18 48.30 5.08 -2.34
C TYR A 18 46.92 4.78 -1.75
N TYR A 19 45.92 5.63 -2.02
CA TYR A 19 44.56 5.43 -1.51
C TYR A 19 43.82 4.30 -2.26
N PHE A 20 44.09 4.16 -3.56
CA PHE A 20 43.44 3.13 -4.38
C PHE A 20 44.11 1.75 -4.32
N SER A 21 45.40 1.68 -3.96
CA SER A 21 46.15 0.41 -3.88
C SER A 21 46.10 -0.28 -2.51
N ALA A 22 45.54 0.37 -1.50
CA ALA A 22 45.47 -0.16 -0.13
C ALA A 22 44.14 -0.85 0.22
N VAL A 23 43.21 -0.99 -0.74
CA VAL A 23 41.97 -1.74 -0.51
C VAL A 23 42.19 -3.17 -0.99
N ASN A 24 42.49 -4.05 -0.05
CA ASN A 24 42.74 -5.47 -0.34
C ASN A 24 41.52 -6.07 -1.10
N PRO A 25 41.73 -6.74 -2.24
CA PRO A 25 40.66 -7.19 -3.14
C PRO A 25 39.65 -8.13 -2.48
N GLU A 26 40.02 -8.81 -1.39
CA GLU A 26 39.08 -9.60 -0.57
C GLU A 26 38.08 -8.71 0.16
N TRP A 27 38.48 -7.51 0.60
CA TRP A 27 37.57 -6.53 1.20
C TRP A 27 36.63 -5.92 0.17
N GLN A 28 37.07 -5.74 -1.08
CA GLN A 28 36.18 -5.29 -2.17
C GLN A 28 35.13 -6.36 -2.52
N ARG A 29 35.50 -7.65 -2.46
CA ARG A 29 34.56 -8.77 -2.61
C ARG A 29 33.56 -8.83 -1.46
N LEU A 30 34.02 -8.67 -0.22
CA LEU A 30 33.16 -8.64 0.96
C LEU A 30 32.19 -7.44 0.95
N MET A 31 32.66 -6.25 0.57
CA MET A 31 31.80 -5.06 0.44
C MET A 31 30.75 -5.22 -0.66
N ARG A 32 31.09 -5.85 -1.79
CA ARG A 32 30.12 -6.17 -2.86
C ARG A 32 29.08 -7.21 -2.41
N LEU A 33 29.50 -8.23 -1.65
CA LEU A 33 28.59 -9.23 -1.09
C LEU A 33 27.65 -8.62 -0.05
N ILE A 34 28.13 -7.71 0.80
CA ILE A 34 27.31 -6.99 1.78
C ILE A 34 26.32 -6.04 1.08
N LEU A 35 26.74 -5.32 0.04
CA LEU A 35 25.88 -4.39 -0.72
C LEU A 35 24.75 -5.11 -1.48
N VAL A 36 24.99 -6.33 -1.97
CA VAL A 36 23.97 -7.17 -2.62
C VAL A 36 22.97 -7.73 -1.59
N LEU A 37 23.40 -8.00 -0.36
CA LEU A 37 22.54 -8.54 0.69
C LEU A 37 21.63 -7.49 1.36
N THR A 38 21.97 -6.20 1.32
CA THR A 38 21.16 -5.14 1.97
C THR A 38 19.96 -4.65 1.14
N SER A 39 19.92 -4.90 -0.17
CA SER A 39 18.85 -4.35 -1.04
C SER A 39 17.54 -5.16 -0.98
N SER A 40 17.58 -6.41 -0.52
CA SER A 40 16.41 -7.32 -0.56
C SER A 40 15.52 -7.29 0.68
N ALA A 41 15.88 -6.54 1.73
CA ALA A 41 15.13 -6.56 2.99
C ALA A 41 13.88 -5.65 3.01
N CYS A 42 13.68 -4.78 2.01
CA CYS A 42 12.63 -3.75 2.07
C CYS A 42 11.25 -4.18 1.50
N ASN A 43 11.14 -5.35 0.87
CA ASN A 43 9.87 -5.81 0.28
C ASN A 43 9.02 -6.69 1.21
N LEU A 44 9.37 -6.81 2.50
CA LEU A 44 8.67 -7.69 3.44
C LEU A 44 7.50 -7.00 4.17
N LEU A 45 7.35 -5.68 4.03
CA LEU A 45 6.14 -4.98 4.46
C LEU A 45 5.13 -5.11 3.33
N GLY A 46 4.09 -5.93 3.54
CA GLY A 46 3.01 -6.09 2.57
C GLY A 46 2.49 -4.73 2.11
N GLN A 47 2.22 -4.60 0.81
CA GLN A 47 1.72 -3.37 0.22
C GLN A 47 0.40 -2.97 0.91
N ALA A 48 0.29 -1.69 1.27
CA ALA A 48 -0.94 -1.10 1.79
C ALA A 48 -2.07 -1.30 0.79
N VAL A 49 -3.28 -1.53 1.29
CA VAL A 49 -4.46 -1.74 0.46
C VAL A 49 -4.84 -0.43 -0.21
N ASP A 50 -4.86 -0.44 -1.54
CA ASP A 50 -5.23 0.73 -2.32
C ASP A 50 -6.74 0.77 -2.55
N PHE A 51 -7.37 1.84 -2.09
CA PHE A 51 -8.82 2.00 -2.19
C PHE A 51 -9.31 1.98 -3.64
N GLU A 52 -8.67 2.72 -4.54
CA GLU A 52 -9.17 2.90 -5.92
C GLU A 52 -9.05 1.64 -6.78
N SER A 53 -7.93 0.92 -6.65
CA SER A 53 -7.69 -0.26 -7.47
C SER A 53 -8.21 -1.55 -6.86
N GLN A 54 -8.42 -1.62 -5.54
CA GLN A 54 -8.77 -2.87 -4.85
C GLN A 54 -10.14 -2.82 -4.16
N ILE A 55 -10.46 -1.74 -3.43
CA ILE A 55 -11.68 -1.67 -2.62
C ILE A 55 -12.87 -1.15 -3.40
N LYS A 56 -12.72 -0.06 -4.14
CA LYS A 56 -13.81 0.55 -4.89
C LYS A 56 -14.41 -0.37 -5.95
N PRO A 57 -13.64 -1.14 -6.75
CA PRO A 57 -14.21 -2.12 -7.66
C PRO A 57 -14.99 -3.20 -6.90
N LEU A 58 -14.50 -3.64 -5.75
CA LEU A 58 -15.18 -4.61 -4.91
C LEU A 58 -16.51 -4.06 -4.35
N LEU A 59 -16.54 -2.82 -3.87
CA LEU A 59 -17.78 -2.16 -3.43
C LEU A 59 -18.75 -1.96 -4.60
N SER A 60 -18.25 -1.63 -5.79
CA SER A 60 -19.04 -1.52 -7.01
C SER A 60 -19.72 -2.82 -7.37
N ASP A 61 -18.98 -3.93 -7.35
CA ASP A 61 -19.47 -5.23 -7.79
C ASP A 61 -20.40 -5.90 -6.76
N ARG A 62 -20.20 -5.63 -5.46
CA ARG A 62 -20.89 -6.35 -4.38
C ARG A 62 -21.92 -5.51 -3.62
N CYS A 63 -21.78 -4.19 -3.58
CA CYS A 63 -22.52 -3.35 -2.64
C CYS A 63 -23.37 -2.27 -3.32
N PHE A 64 -22.88 -1.65 -4.39
CA PHE A 64 -23.52 -0.45 -4.96
C PHE A 64 -24.89 -0.71 -5.61
N ALA A 65 -25.24 -1.95 -5.91
CA ALA A 65 -26.57 -2.31 -6.38
C ALA A 65 -27.69 -1.91 -5.38
N CYS A 66 -27.40 -1.93 -4.07
CA CYS A 66 -28.36 -1.57 -3.02
C CYS A 66 -27.90 -0.38 -2.14
N HIS A 67 -26.62 -0.01 -2.17
CA HIS A 67 -26.05 1.04 -1.31
C HIS A 67 -25.20 2.05 -2.11
N GLY A 68 -25.39 2.09 -3.43
CA GLY A 68 -24.64 2.94 -4.35
C GLY A 68 -25.31 4.28 -4.62
N PRO A 69 -24.93 4.94 -5.74
CA PRO A 69 -25.37 6.30 -6.03
C PRO A 69 -26.85 6.41 -6.41
N ASP A 70 -27.49 5.33 -6.89
CA ASP A 70 -28.92 5.36 -7.25
C ASP A 70 -29.80 5.42 -5.99
N GLU A 71 -30.42 6.57 -5.75
CA GLU A 71 -31.33 6.81 -4.63
C GLU A 71 -32.55 5.89 -4.64
N ASN A 72 -33.07 5.51 -5.83
CA ASN A 72 -34.28 4.69 -5.93
C ASN A 72 -34.04 3.23 -5.55
N ALA A 73 -32.80 2.76 -5.73
CA ALA A 73 -32.37 1.41 -5.36
C ALA A 73 -31.76 1.35 -3.95
N ARG A 74 -31.53 2.51 -3.31
CA ARG A 74 -30.79 2.61 -2.05
C ARG A 74 -31.60 2.06 -0.88
N LYS A 75 -31.01 1.12 -0.15
CA LYS A 75 -31.58 0.53 1.06
C LYS A 75 -30.99 1.16 2.31
N ALA A 76 -31.82 1.27 3.36
CA ALA A 76 -31.44 1.76 4.68
C ALA A 76 -30.81 3.17 4.69
N ASP A 77 -31.05 3.98 3.65
CA ASP A 77 -30.44 5.29 3.45
C ASP A 77 -28.89 5.29 3.47
N LEU A 78 -28.28 4.11 3.32
CA LEU A 78 -26.83 3.93 3.42
C LEU A 78 -26.17 4.19 2.07
N HIS A 79 -25.22 5.13 2.05
CA HIS A 79 -24.53 5.57 0.84
C HIS A 79 -23.04 5.21 0.85
N LEU A 80 -22.72 4.00 0.39
CA LEU A 80 -21.35 3.48 0.30
C LEU A 80 -20.55 4.05 -0.87
N TYR A 81 -21.17 4.85 -1.74
CA TYR A 81 -20.46 5.52 -2.85
C TYR A 81 -19.77 6.82 -2.41
N SER A 82 -20.22 7.45 -1.31
CA SER A 82 -19.57 8.60 -0.69
C SER A 82 -18.74 8.18 0.51
N ARG A 83 -17.66 8.93 0.78
CA ARG A 83 -16.89 8.75 2.01
C ARG A 83 -17.76 8.95 3.24
N GLU A 84 -18.55 10.03 3.27
CA GLU A 84 -19.38 10.42 4.40
C GLU A 84 -20.33 9.29 4.79
N GLY A 85 -21.14 8.81 3.84
CA GLY A 85 -22.08 7.71 4.10
C GLY A 85 -21.40 6.36 4.37
N ALA A 86 -20.19 6.13 3.87
CA ALA A 86 -19.44 4.91 4.21
C ALA A 86 -18.94 4.93 5.66
N MET A 87 -18.56 6.10 6.18
CA MET A 87 -18.08 6.23 7.56
C MET A 87 -19.19 6.04 8.61
N ASP A 88 -20.46 6.06 8.22
CA ASP A 88 -21.58 5.72 9.12
C ASP A 88 -21.57 4.24 9.56
N VAL A 89 -20.91 3.36 8.79
CA VAL A 89 -20.87 1.91 9.04
C VAL A 89 -19.44 1.35 9.09
N ILE A 90 -18.43 2.21 8.95
CA ILE A 90 -17.01 1.86 9.00
C ILE A 90 -16.37 2.62 10.13
N THR A 91 -15.69 1.90 11.02
CA THR A 91 -14.86 2.46 12.09
C THR A 91 -13.39 2.30 11.67
N PRO A 92 -12.72 3.36 11.17
CA PRO A 92 -11.33 3.30 10.75
C PRO A 92 -10.40 2.74 11.82
N GLY A 93 -9.58 1.77 11.46
CA GLY A 93 -8.65 1.08 12.35
C GLY A 93 -9.28 -0.04 13.19
N ASN A 94 -10.61 -0.20 13.18
CA ASN A 94 -11.30 -1.22 13.97
C ASN A 94 -12.38 -1.96 13.16
N PRO A 95 -12.00 -3.04 12.45
CA PRO A 95 -12.95 -3.86 11.70
C PRO A 95 -14.02 -4.51 12.58
N ASP A 96 -13.67 -4.90 13.80
CA ASP A 96 -14.60 -5.60 14.71
C ASP A 96 -15.72 -4.68 15.21
N ASP A 97 -15.46 -3.37 15.24
CA ASP A 97 -16.43 -2.31 15.59
C ASP A 97 -17.04 -1.66 14.34
N SER A 98 -16.79 -2.21 13.15
CA SER A 98 -17.38 -1.74 11.90
C SER A 98 -18.61 -2.56 11.54
N GLU A 99 -19.77 -1.93 11.52
CA GLU A 99 -21.05 -2.58 11.14
C GLU A 99 -20.97 -3.23 9.76
N LEU A 100 -20.26 -2.59 8.81
CA LEU A 100 -20.00 -3.16 7.50
C LEU A 100 -19.37 -4.55 7.62
N PHE A 101 -18.29 -4.69 8.38
CA PHE A 101 -17.56 -5.96 8.49
C PHE A 101 -18.33 -7.01 9.31
N ARG A 102 -19.11 -6.58 10.31
CA ARG A 102 -20.03 -7.47 11.04
C ARG A 102 -21.03 -8.13 10.08
N ARG A 103 -21.69 -7.33 9.23
CA ARG A 103 -22.69 -7.84 8.26
C ARG A 103 -22.10 -8.74 7.18
N LEU A 104 -20.81 -8.64 6.87
CA LEU A 104 -20.14 -9.58 5.97
C LEU A 104 -19.91 -10.97 6.59
N ASN A 105 -19.90 -11.08 7.92
CA ASN A 105 -19.50 -12.30 8.64
C ASN A 105 -20.59 -12.89 9.54
N THR A 106 -21.75 -12.25 9.65
CA THR A 106 -22.89 -12.76 10.42
C THR A 106 -23.42 -14.08 9.84
N THR A 107 -23.99 -14.92 10.70
CA THR A 107 -24.72 -16.14 10.31
C THR A 107 -26.22 -15.87 10.13
N ASP A 108 -26.71 -14.72 10.60
CA ASP A 108 -28.10 -14.31 10.45
C ASP A 108 -28.37 -13.87 9.00
N GLN A 109 -29.29 -14.56 8.32
CA GLN A 109 -29.59 -14.35 6.91
C GLN A 109 -30.28 -13.01 6.64
N GLU A 110 -31.00 -12.46 7.62
CA GLU A 110 -31.68 -11.16 7.48
C GLU A 110 -30.68 -9.98 7.60
N ASP A 111 -29.56 -10.22 8.29
CA ASP A 111 -28.52 -9.23 8.54
C ASP A 111 -27.31 -9.38 7.61
N LEU A 112 -27.18 -10.52 6.93
CA LEU A 112 -26.07 -10.85 6.04
C LEU A 112 -26.06 -9.95 4.81
N MET A 113 -24.90 -9.37 4.51
CA MET A 113 -24.66 -8.59 3.31
C MET A 113 -23.54 -9.20 2.46
N PRO A 114 -23.71 -9.28 1.13
CA PRO A 114 -24.93 -9.02 0.38
C PRO A 114 -26.06 -9.98 0.76
N PRO A 115 -27.34 -9.56 0.63
CA PRO A 115 -28.47 -10.40 0.94
C PRO A 115 -28.49 -11.66 0.06
N PRO A 116 -28.91 -12.84 0.57
CA PRO A 116 -28.91 -14.08 -0.21
C PRO A 116 -29.71 -14.02 -1.52
N ASP A 117 -30.77 -13.20 -1.57
CA ASP A 117 -31.62 -13.02 -2.76
C ASP A 117 -30.93 -12.22 -3.89
N SER A 118 -29.89 -11.44 -3.56
CA SER A 118 -29.08 -10.70 -4.54
C SER A 118 -28.24 -11.60 -5.43
N LYS A 119 -28.02 -12.87 -5.02
CA LYS A 119 -27.10 -13.83 -5.66
C LYS A 119 -25.65 -13.35 -5.73
N LEU A 120 -25.29 -12.31 -4.98
CA LEU A 120 -23.93 -11.84 -4.79
C LEU A 120 -23.36 -12.47 -3.51
N ALA A 121 -22.06 -12.72 -3.51
CA ALA A 121 -21.32 -13.19 -2.34
C ALA A 121 -19.90 -12.66 -2.39
N LEU A 122 -19.29 -12.51 -1.21
CA LEU A 122 -17.86 -12.24 -1.09
C LEU A 122 -17.10 -13.53 -0.78
N SER A 123 -15.99 -13.73 -1.47
CA SER A 123 -14.99 -14.74 -1.13
C SER A 123 -14.30 -14.40 0.20
N GLY A 124 -13.62 -15.38 0.80
CA GLY A 124 -12.81 -15.14 2.00
C GLY A 124 -11.70 -14.10 1.75
N GLU A 125 -11.13 -14.07 0.56
CA GLU A 125 -10.08 -13.13 0.17
C GLU A 125 -10.63 -11.71 0.02
N GLU A 126 -11.82 -11.54 -0.56
CA GLU A 126 -12.49 -10.25 -0.68
C GLU A 126 -12.87 -9.68 0.70
N LYS A 127 -13.38 -10.53 1.61
CA LYS A 127 -13.66 -10.13 3.00
C LYS A 127 -12.38 -9.72 3.73
N GLU A 128 -11.31 -10.49 3.58
CA GLU A 128 -10.02 -10.18 4.20
C GLU A 128 -9.43 -8.88 3.66
N LEU A 129 -9.58 -8.61 2.36
CA LEU A 129 -9.16 -7.36 1.75
C LEU A 129 -9.88 -6.14 2.38
N ILE A 130 -11.20 -6.23 2.56
CA ILE A 130 -11.98 -5.20 3.25
C ILE A 130 -11.53 -5.06 4.71
N ARG A 131 -11.34 -6.18 5.44
CA ARG A 131 -10.88 -6.18 6.83
C ARG A 131 -9.55 -5.46 6.98
N ARG A 132 -8.59 -5.75 6.09
CA ARG A 132 -7.27 -5.12 6.08
C ARG A 132 -7.37 -3.63 5.79
N TRP A 133 -8.11 -3.24 4.76
CA TRP A 133 -8.32 -1.83 4.46
C TRP A 133 -8.91 -1.05 5.64
N ILE A 134 -9.92 -1.60 6.32
CA ILE A 134 -10.47 -0.97 7.53
C ILE A 134 -9.41 -0.89 8.62
N SER A 135 -8.65 -1.98 8.85
CA SER A 135 -7.56 -2.02 9.85
C SER A 135 -6.46 -1.00 9.56
N GLU A 136 -6.17 -0.73 8.29
CA GLU A 136 -5.18 0.24 7.81
C GLU A 136 -5.70 1.70 7.88
N GLY A 137 -6.92 1.91 8.39
CA GLY A 137 -7.51 3.24 8.61
C GLY A 137 -8.56 3.65 7.59
N ALA A 138 -9.04 2.70 6.77
CA ALA A 138 -10.09 2.90 5.77
C ALA A 138 -9.84 4.15 4.90
N GLU A 139 -8.58 4.34 4.45
CA GLU A 139 -8.21 5.51 3.67
C GLU A 139 -9.09 5.58 2.42
N TRP A 140 -9.75 6.72 2.24
CA TRP A 140 -10.62 7.00 1.13
C TRP A 140 -9.90 7.96 0.20
N LYS A 141 -9.68 7.54 -1.05
CA LYS A 141 -9.13 8.44 -2.07
C LYS A 141 -10.30 9.02 -2.84
N GLU A 142 -10.43 10.33 -2.81
CA GLU A 142 -11.31 11.02 -3.73
C GLU A 142 -10.58 11.19 -5.06
N HIS A 143 -11.20 10.75 -6.15
CA HIS A 143 -10.73 11.16 -7.47
C HIS A 143 -11.03 12.64 -7.65
N TRP A 144 -9.97 13.42 -7.82
CA TRP A 144 -10.04 14.70 -8.49
C TRP A 144 -10.27 14.42 -9.99
N ALA A 145 -11.50 14.55 -10.45
CA ALA A 145 -11.79 14.68 -11.86
C ALA A 145 -12.30 16.12 -12.08
N PHE A 146 -11.45 16.95 -12.68
CA PHE A 146 -11.83 18.21 -13.31
C PHE A 146 -12.15 17.95 -14.78
#